data_AF-A0A265UNA6-F1
#
_entry.id   AF-A0A265UNA6-F1
#
_cell.length_a   1.000
_cell.length_b   1.000
_cell.length_c   1.000
_cell.angle_alpha   90.00
_cell.angle_beta   90.00
_cell.angle_gamma   90.00
#
_symmetry.space_group_name_H-M   'P 1'
#
loop_
_entity.id
_entity.type
_entity.pdbx_description
1 polymer ?
#
loop_
_entity_poly.entity_id
_entity_poly.type
_entity_poly.pdbx_seq_one_letter_code
_entity_poly.pdbx_strand_id
1 'polypeptide(L)'
;MVIMMNPGSSKPLYPIINSVETTAIPDRTQLQIIKVMNNCNFNYARILNLSDIREPKSKIFFKLMNGFNNANIPHSIFSKTYKKAFKRLFIKDVPVIIAWGVNEKLSHLAKLALKNIDEKTIVGLKKPGSLYGYYHPLPPNHFKQKAWVNAITEQLQNII
;
A
#
# COMPACT_ATOMS: atom_id res chain seq x y z
N MET A 1 -5.58 7.43 4.23
CA MET A 1 -4.51 7.01 3.29
C MET A 1 -4.28 5.51 3.40
N VAL A 2 -3.79 4.86 2.35
CA VAL A 2 -3.34 3.45 2.38
C VAL A 2 -1.96 3.36 1.74
N ILE A 3 -1.02 2.68 2.39
CA ILE A 3 0.30 2.38 1.85
C ILE A 3 0.46 0.86 1.81
N MET A 4 0.64 0.33 0.61
CA MET A 4 0.74 -1.12 0.43
C MET A 4 1.62 -1.50 -0.76
N MET A 5 1.89 -2.80 -0.88
CA MET A 5 2.43 -3.37 -2.12
C MET A 5 1.22 -3.83 -2.93
N ASN A 6 0.75 -3.01 -3.88
CA ASN A 6 -0.29 -3.44 -4.81
C ASN A 6 0.27 -3.60 -6.23
N PRO A 7 0.75 -4.80 -6.58
CA PRO A 7 1.60 -5.00 -7.75
C PRO A 7 0.87 -4.95 -9.12
N GLY A 8 -0.33 -4.35 -9.19
CA GLY A 8 -0.88 -3.90 -10.47
C GLY A 8 -1.77 -4.91 -11.19
N SER A 9 -2.54 -5.72 -10.45
CA SER A 9 -3.63 -6.52 -11.05
C SER A 9 -4.86 -5.68 -11.42
N SER A 10 -4.99 -4.48 -10.85
CA SER A 10 -6.00 -3.50 -11.26
C SER A 10 -5.76 -3.04 -12.70
N LYS A 11 -6.85 -2.90 -13.46
CA LYS A 11 -6.82 -2.54 -14.88
C LYS A 11 -7.65 -1.27 -15.11
N PRO A 12 -7.16 -0.33 -15.91
CA PRO A 12 -7.96 0.82 -16.29
C PRO A 12 -9.15 0.37 -17.14
N LEU A 13 -10.29 1.05 -17.00
CA LEU A 13 -11.50 0.79 -17.79
C LEU A 13 -11.34 1.29 -19.25
N TYR A 14 -10.50 2.31 -19.42
CA TYR A 14 -10.20 2.96 -20.70
C TYR A 14 -8.68 2.96 -20.97
N PRO A 15 -8.24 3.25 -22.20
CA PRO A 15 -6.82 3.42 -22.50
C PRO A 15 -6.15 4.42 -21.55
N ILE A 16 -4.91 4.12 -21.14
CA ILE A 16 -4.16 4.98 -20.23
C ILE A 16 -3.71 6.23 -20.98
N ILE A 17 -4.17 7.38 -20.51
CA ILE A 17 -3.62 8.68 -20.89
C ILE A 17 -2.73 9.14 -19.73
N ASN A 18 -1.46 9.39 -20.02
CA ASN A 18 -0.49 9.76 -18.98
C ASN A 18 -0.94 11.03 -18.25
N SER A 19 -0.82 11.01 -16.92
CA SER A 19 -1.18 12.12 -16.02
C SER A 19 -2.67 12.45 -15.93
N VAL A 20 -3.55 11.61 -16.48
CA VAL A 20 -5.00 11.74 -16.35
C VAL A 20 -5.49 10.63 -15.42
N GLU A 21 -6.28 11.00 -14.40
CA GLU A 21 -6.95 10.02 -13.55
C GLU A 21 -7.94 9.22 -14.40
N THR A 22 -7.93 7.89 -14.25
CA THR A 22 -8.79 7.00 -15.03
C THR A 22 -9.51 6.04 -14.10
N THR A 23 -10.77 5.78 -14.41
CA THR A 23 -11.55 4.74 -13.74
C THR A 23 -10.85 3.40 -13.94
N ALA A 24 -10.68 2.65 -12.86
CA ALA A 24 -10.06 1.34 -12.89
C ALA A 24 -10.96 0.28 -12.26
N ILE A 25 -10.89 -0.93 -12.81
CA ILE A 25 -11.47 -2.12 -12.20
C ILE A 25 -10.60 -2.48 -10.99
N PRO A 26 -11.17 -2.52 -9.78
CA PRO A 26 -10.39 -2.80 -8.59
C PRO A 26 -9.91 -4.26 -8.57
N ASP A 27 -8.72 -4.49 -8.04
CA ASP A 27 -8.25 -5.85 -7.77
C ASP A 27 -8.71 -6.36 -6.40
N ARG A 28 -8.44 -7.65 -6.15
CA ARG A 28 -8.84 -8.33 -4.90
C ARG A 28 -8.29 -7.67 -3.64
N THR A 29 -7.13 -7.03 -3.73
CA THR A 29 -6.51 -6.30 -2.61
C THR A 29 -7.30 -5.03 -2.33
N GLN A 30 -7.59 -4.25 -3.37
CA GLN A 30 -8.40 -3.03 -3.29
C GLN A 30 -9.83 -3.32 -2.80
N LEU A 31 -10.41 -4.47 -3.16
CA LEU A 31 -11.72 -4.90 -2.63
C LEU A 31 -11.72 -5.06 -1.09
N GLN A 32 -10.61 -5.46 -0.46
CA GLN A 32 -10.55 -5.53 1.01
C GLN A 32 -10.48 -4.13 1.63
N ILE A 33 -9.80 -3.18 0.97
CA ILE A 33 -9.78 -1.78 1.39
C ILE A 33 -11.20 -1.19 1.30
N ILE A 34 -11.93 -1.46 0.22
CA ILE A 34 -13.33 -1.02 0.08
C ILE A 34 -14.20 -1.57 1.22
N LYS A 35 -14.02 -2.83 1.64
CA LYS A 35 -14.75 -3.37 2.80
C LYS A 35 -14.45 -2.62 4.10
N VAL A 36 -13.17 -2.31 4.36
CA VAL A 36 -12.78 -1.49 5.52
C VAL A 36 -13.43 -0.11 5.44
N MET A 37 -13.40 0.53 4.26
CA MET A 37 -14.03 1.84 4.05
C MET A 37 -15.53 1.81 4.32
N ASN A 38 -16.25 0.80 3.80
CA ASN A 38 -17.68 0.65 4.02
C ASN A 38 -18.00 0.47 5.52
N ASN A 39 -17.21 -0.33 6.25
CA ASN A 39 -17.42 -0.51 7.69
C ASN A 39 -17.16 0.77 8.50
N CYS A 40 -16.34 1.69 7.98
CA CYS A 40 -15.99 2.96 8.63
C CYS A 40 -16.76 4.16 8.06
N ASN A 41 -17.73 3.94 7.17
CA ASN A 41 -18.45 5.00 6.42
C ASN A 41 -17.52 5.99 5.71
N PHE A 42 -16.40 5.51 5.18
CA PHE A 42 -15.46 6.33 4.42
C PHE A 42 -15.82 6.38 2.94
N ASN A 43 -15.92 7.60 2.40
CA ASN A 43 -16.23 7.83 0.99
C ASN A 43 -14.98 7.92 0.10
N TYR A 44 -13.78 8.06 0.69
CA TYR A 44 -12.55 8.23 -0.06
C TYR A 44 -11.36 7.56 0.63
N ALA A 45 -10.56 6.85 -0.16
CA ALA A 45 -9.22 6.43 0.23
C ALA A 45 -8.26 6.62 -0.94
N ARG A 46 -7.02 6.99 -0.62
CA ARG A 46 -5.93 7.09 -1.59
C ARG A 46 -4.87 6.05 -1.26
N ILE A 47 -4.52 5.26 -2.27
CA ILE A 47 -3.49 4.24 -2.19
C ILE A 47 -2.18 4.79 -2.77
N LEU A 48 -1.10 4.71 -2.00
CA LEU A 48 0.26 4.89 -2.49
C LEU A 48 0.98 3.55 -2.45
N ASN A 49 1.50 3.11 -3.59
CA ASN A 49 2.28 1.88 -3.66
C ASN A 49 3.69 2.09 -3.10
N LEU A 50 4.24 1.06 -2.45
CA LEU A 50 5.65 1.05 -2.06
C LEU A 50 6.60 1.15 -3.25
N SER A 51 6.18 0.64 -4.41
CA SER A 51 6.95 0.62 -5.64
C SER A 51 6.07 0.92 -6.85
N ASP A 52 6.62 1.63 -7.84
CA ASP A 52 5.97 1.91 -9.14
C ASP A 52 6.04 0.71 -10.10
N ILE A 53 6.76 -0.35 -9.71
CA ILE A 53 6.84 -1.60 -10.49
C ILE A 53 5.46 -2.28 -10.53
N ARG A 54 4.92 -2.43 -11.75
CA ARG A 54 3.64 -3.11 -12.03
C ARG A 54 3.88 -4.55 -12.45
N GLU A 55 4.03 -5.46 -11.48
CA GLU A 55 4.22 -6.89 -11.73
C GLU A 55 3.52 -7.77 -10.68
N PRO A 56 2.36 -8.36 -10.99
CA PRO A 56 1.53 -9.08 -10.01
C PRO A 56 2.18 -10.34 -9.44
N LYS A 57 3.17 -10.93 -10.12
CA LYS A 57 3.89 -12.11 -9.64
C LYS A 57 5.06 -11.67 -8.76
N SER A 58 4.93 -11.87 -7.44
CA SER A 58 5.94 -11.44 -6.46
C SER A 58 7.37 -11.89 -6.77
N LYS A 59 7.56 -13.10 -7.32
CA LYS A 59 8.89 -13.60 -7.72
C LYS A 59 9.53 -12.71 -8.80
N ILE A 60 8.74 -12.28 -9.80
CA ILE A 60 9.21 -11.40 -10.88
C ILE A 60 9.38 -9.98 -10.36
N PHE A 61 8.42 -9.49 -9.55
CA PHE A 61 8.51 -8.19 -8.89
C PHE A 61 9.84 -8.03 -8.13
N PHE A 62 10.21 -9.00 -7.29
CA PHE A 62 11.47 -8.92 -6.55
C PHE A 62 12.71 -8.98 -7.44
N LYS A 63 12.65 -9.71 -8.57
CA LYS A 63 13.74 -9.72 -9.56
C LYS A 63 13.89 -8.34 -10.21
N LEU A 64 12.79 -7.71 -10.63
CA LEU A 64 12.77 -6.36 -11.20
C LEU A 64 13.27 -5.33 -10.19
N MET A 65 12.77 -5.39 -8.95
CA MET A 65 13.20 -4.50 -7.87
C MET A 65 14.72 -4.58 -7.64
N ASN A 66 15.30 -5.78 -7.62
CA ASN A 66 16.75 -5.94 -7.52
C ASN A 66 17.48 -5.33 -8.72
N GLY A 67 16.96 -5.53 -9.94
CA GLY A 67 17.54 -4.91 -11.14
C GLY A 67 17.53 -3.38 -11.09
N PHE A 68 16.42 -2.78 -10.65
CA PHE A 68 16.28 -1.34 -10.51
C PHE A 68 17.20 -0.79 -9.42
N ASN A 69 17.30 -1.47 -8.28
CA ASN A 69 18.23 -1.12 -7.20
C ASN A 69 19.69 -1.14 -7.70
N ASN A 70 20.10 -2.19 -8.41
CA ASN A 70 21.46 -2.31 -8.93
C ASN A 70 21.79 -1.23 -9.98
N ALA A 71 20.78 -0.81 -10.76
CA ALA A 71 20.91 0.27 -11.74
C ALA A 71 20.72 1.68 -11.14
N ASN A 72 20.52 1.80 -9.82
CA ASN A 72 20.16 3.04 -9.12
C ASN A 72 18.95 3.77 -9.72
N ILE A 73 17.97 3.01 -10.25
CA ILE A 73 16.73 3.56 -10.81
C ILE A 73 15.72 3.72 -9.67
N PRO A 74 15.31 4.96 -9.32
CA PRO A 74 14.28 5.19 -8.31
C PRO A 74 12.94 4.60 -8.77
N HIS A 75 12.28 3.86 -7.88
CA HIS A 75 11.01 3.21 -8.21
C HIS A 75 10.01 3.27 -7.05
N SER A 76 10.16 4.24 -6.16
CA SER A 76 9.29 4.41 -4.99
C SER A 76 9.02 5.88 -4.76
N ILE A 77 7.74 6.25 -4.66
CA ILE A 77 7.31 7.62 -4.38
C ILE A 77 7.90 8.17 -3.06
N PHE A 78 8.28 7.29 -2.13
CA PHE A 78 8.88 7.65 -0.84
C PHE A 78 10.38 7.95 -0.92
N SER A 79 11.00 7.78 -2.09
CA SER A 79 12.39 8.15 -2.31
C SER A 79 12.55 9.67 -2.44
N LYS A 80 13.78 10.16 -2.19
CA LYS A 80 14.10 11.60 -2.28
C LYS A 80 13.78 12.18 -3.66
N THR A 81 13.96 11.40 -4.73
CA THR A 81 13.71 11.80 -6.12
C THR A 81 12.28 12.27 -6.33
N TYR A 82 11.29 11.63 -5.68
CA TYR A 82 9.87 11.91 -5.88
C TYR A 82 9.25 12.77 -4.77
N LYS A 83 10.07 13.49 -3.97
CA LYS A 83 9.61 14.30 -2.83
C LYS A 83 8.47 15.27 -3.18
N LYS A 84 8.52 15.91 -4.35
CA LYS A 84 7.44 16.82 -4.82
C LYS A 84 6.14 16.05 -5.09
N ALA A 85 6.23 14.90 -5.76
CA ALA A 85 5.07 14.06 -6.05
C ALA A 85 4.46 13.47 -4.76
N PHE A 86 5.31 13.00 -3.84
CA PHE A 86 4.87 12.54 -2.52
C PHE A 86 4.12 13.64 -1.76
N LYS A 87 4.69 14.84 -1.65
CA LYS A 87 4.03 15.97 -0.96
C LYS A 87 2.66 16.34 -1.57
N ARG A 88 2.51 16.18 -2.89
CA ARG A 88 1.25 16.45 -3.58
C ARG A 88 0.21 15.34 -3.35
N LEU A 89 0.66 14.09 -3.28
CA LEU A 89 -0.22 12.93 -3.25
C LEU A 89 -0.50 12.41 -1.83
N PHE A 90 0.38 12.66 -0.86
CA PHE A 90 0.17 12.24 0.52
C PHE A 90 -0.64 13.29 1.28
N ILE A 91 -1.74 12.86 1.89
CA ILE A 91 -2.56 13.71 2.77
C ILE A 91 -2.09 13.49 4.20
N LYS A 92 -1.78 14.59 4.90
CA LYS A 92 -1.37 14.59 6.31
C LYS A 92 -2.58 14.54 7.23
N ASP A 93 -2.34 14.24 8.51
CA ASP A 93 -3.33 14.34 9.59
C ASP A 93 -4.60 13.50 9.36
N VAL A 94 -4.44 12.39 8.64
CA VAL A 94 -5.50 11.39 8.40
C VAL A 94 -4.95 10.00 8.69
N PRO A 95 -5.80 9.02 9.07
CA PRO A 95 -5.36 7.65 9.26
C PRO A 95 -4.63 7.07 8.06
N VAL A 96 -3.53 6.36 8.30
CA VAL A 96 -2.68 5.72 7.29
C VAL A 96 -2.67 4.22 7.52
N ILE A 97 -3.41 3.48 6.69
CA ILE A 97 -3.38 2.01 6.72
C ILE A 97 -2.07 1.53 6.10
N ILE A 98 -1.29 0.75 6.84
CA ILE A 98 -0.06 0.11 6.37
C ILE A 98 -0.31 -1.38 6.14
N ALA A 99 -0.11 -1.83 4.90
CA ALA A 99 -0.52 -3.18 4.51
C ALA A 99 0.35 -3.82 3.40
N TRP A 100 1.66 -3.57 3.42
CA TRP A 100 2.56 -4.01 2.34
C TRP A 100 3.02 -5.47 2.37
N GLY A 101 2.75 -6.20 3.45
CA GLY A 101 3.18 -7.58 3.61
C GLY A 101 4.41 -7.74 4.51
N VAL A 102 4.81 -9.00 4.69
CA VAL A 102 5.81 -9.39 5.69
C VAL A 102 7.10 -9.93 5.08
N ASN A 103 7.26 -9.80 3.76
CA ASN A 103 8.47 -10.25 3.08
C ASN A 103 9.62 -9.27 3.34
N GLU A 104 10.73 -9.76 3.88
CA GLU A 104 11.88 -8.94 4.28
C GLU A 104 12.52 -8.17 3.13
N LYS A 105 12.36 -8.62 1.89
CA LYS A 105 12.80 -7.90 0.69
C LYS A 105 12.14 -6.52 0.55
N LEU A 106 10.99 -6.31 1.20
CA LEU A 106 10.29 -5.02 1.23
C LEU A 106 10.81 -4.08 2.32
N SER A 107 11.67 -4.55 3.23
CA SER A 107 12.08 -3.78 4.42
C SER A 107 12.69 -2.43 4.07
N HIS A 108 13.46 -2.35 2.99
CA HIS A 108 14.02 -1.07 2.52
C HIS A 108 12.92 -0.07 2.12
N LEU A 109 11.95 -0.52 1.32
CA LEU A 109 10.82 0.32 0.89
C LEU A 109 9.91 0.71 2.06
N ALA A 110 9.63 -0.23 2.96
CA ALA A 110 8.88 0.01 4.19
C ALA A 110 9.57 1.05 5.08
N LYS A 111 10.89 0.95 5.26
CA LYS A 111 11.70 1.93 5.98
C LYS A 111 11.65 3.31 5.32
N LEU A 112 11.68 3.39 3.99
CA LEU A 112 11.51 4.65 3.27
C LEU A 112 10.13 5.24 3.51
N ALA A 113 9.07 4.44 3.45
CA ALA A 113 7.71 4.91 3.70
C ALA A 113 7.55 5.46 5.12
N LEU A 114 8.00 4.72 6.14
CA LEU A 114 7.90 5.12 7.55
C LEU A 114 8.65 6.42 7.85
N LYS A 115 9.78 6.68 7.19
CA LYS A 115 10.51 7.96 7.32
C LYS A 115 9.74 9.19 6.81
N ASN A 116 8.68 8.99 6.02
CA ASN A 116 7.95 10.07 5.37
C ASN A 116 6.53 10.27 5.94
N ILE A 117 6.07 9.43 6.86
CA ILE A 117 4.71 9.48 7.42
C ILE A 117 4.77 9.61 8.95
N ASP A 118 3.70 10.15 9.55
CA ASP A 118 3.60 10.28 11.01
C ASP A 118 3.13 8.97 11.64
N GLU A 119 3.91 8.45 12.59
CA GLU A 119 3.62 7.22 13.31
C GLU A 119 2.30 7.26 14.08
N LYS A 120 1.87 8.44 14.55
CA LYS A 120 0.63 8.61 15.32
C LYS A 120 -0.63 8.30 14.50
N THR A 121 -0.52 8.30 13.18
CA THR A 121 -1.64 8.08 12.26
C THR A 121 -1.68 6.66 11.69
N ILE A 122 -0.71 5.81 12.06
CA ILE A 122 -0.57 4.49 11.46
C ILE A 122 -1.59 3.51 12.03
N VAL A 123 -2.31 2.84 11.12
CA VAL A 123 -3.17 1.69 11.40
C VAL A 123 -2.61 0.48 10.66
N GLY A 124 -2.51 -0.67 11.31
CA GLY A 124 -1.95 -1.85 10.65
C GLY A 124 -1.76 -3.05 11.56
N LEU A 125 -1.72 -4.24 10.97
CA LEU A 125 -1.39 -5.47 11.69
C LEU A 125 0.10 -5.76 11.57
N LYS A 126 0.90 -5.31 12.55
CA LYS A 126 2.34 -5.57 12.60
C LYS A 126 2.60 -7.06 12.83
N LYS A 127 3.57 -7.65 12.10
CA LYS A 127 4.01 -9.02 12.33
C LYS A 127 4.90 -9.07 13.58
N PRO A 128 4.60 -9.94 14.57
CA PRO A 128 5.48 -10.13 15.73
C PRO A 128 6.92 -10.47 15.32
N GLY A 129 7.90 -9.84 15.98
CA GLY A 129 9.33 -10.01 15.68
C GLY A 129 9.81 -9.35 14.38
N SER A 130 8.94 -8.69 13.61
CA SER A 130 9.34 -7.96 12.42
C SER A 130 9.52 -6.46 12.71
N LEU A 131 10.64 -5.89 12.25
CA LEU A 131 10.87 -4.44 12.35
C LEU A 131 9.88 -3.65 11.46
N TYR A 132 9.66 -4.13 10.24
CA TYR A 132 8.94 -3.38 9.20
C TYR A 132 7.77 -4.16 8.59
N GLY A 133 7.52 -5.41 8.98
CA GLY A 133 6.49 -6.25 8.37
C GLY A 133 5.09 -5.94 8.90
N TYR A 134 4.16 -5.66 7.99
CA TYR A 134 2.73 -5.51 8.29
C TYR A 134 1.92 -6.43 7.39
N TYR A 135 0.94 -7.15 7.93
CA TYR A 135 0.18 -8.12 7.15
C TYR A 135 -0.57 -7.45 5.99
N HIS A 136 -0.45 -8.08 4.82
CA HIS A 136 -1.11 -7.67 3.59
C HIS A 136 -2.62 -8.00 3.67
N PRO A 137 -3.53 -7.21 3.06
CA PRO A 137 -4.98 -7.41 3.15
C PRO A 137 -5.49 -8.67 2.46
N LEU A 138 -4.67 -9.27 1.60
CA LEU A 138 -5.02 -10.46 0.83
C LEU A 138 -4.18 -11.69 1.25
N PRO A 139 -4.28 -12.18 2.50
CA PRO A 139 -3.69 -13.48 2.84
C PRO A 139 -4.40 -14.60 2.05
N PRO A 140 -3.75 -15.77 1.83
CA PRO A 140 -4.32 -16.84 1.02
C PRO A 140 -5.68 -17.37 1.49
N ASN A 141 -5.96 -17.28 2.79
CA ASN A 141 -7.16 -17.82 3.42
C ASN A 141 -8.24 -16.73 3.57
N HIS A 142 -9.48 -17.03 3.14
CA HIS A 142 -10.63 -16.11 3.24
C HIS A 142 -10.96 -15.69 4.68
N PHE A 143 -10.91 -16.60 5.65
CA PHE A 143 -11.10 -16.26 7.06
C PHE A 143 -10.05 -15.27 7.55
N LYS A 144 -8.80 -15.41 7.10
CA LYS A 144 -7.73 -14.45 7.42
C LYS A 144 -7.94 -13.10 6.73
N GLN A 145 -8.51 -13.06 5.52
CA GLN A 145 -8.90 -11.80 4.87
C GLN A 145 -9.98 -11.08 5.69
N LYS A 146 -11.02 -11.81 6.12
CA LYS A 146 -12.08 -11.26 6.98
C LYS A 146 -11.53 -10.76 8.32
N ALA A 147 -10.67 -11.55 8.97
CA ALA A 147 -10.01 -11.15 10.22
C ALA A 147 -9.16 -9.88 10.05
N TRP A 148 -8.43 -9.77 8.93
CA TRP A 148 -7.67 -8.56 8.61
C TRP A 148 -8.58 -7.34 8.46
N VAL A 149 -9.67 -7.46 7.69
CA VAL A 149 -10.64 -6.35 7.51
C VAL A 149 -11.24 -5.91 8.84
N ASN A 150 -11.66 -6.86 9.67
CA ASN A 150 -12.25 -6.57 10.98
C ASN A 150 -11.27 -5.84 11.90
N ALA A 151 -10.03 -6.33 12.00
CA ALA A 151 -9.05 -5.74 12.91
C ALA A 151 -8.62 -4.33 12.48
N ILE A 152 -8.50 -4.07 11.17
CA ILE A 152 -8.20 -2.72 10.66
C ILE A 152 -9.41 -1.79 10.85
N THR A 153 -10.63 -2.29 10.66
CA THR A 153 -11.87 -1.54 10.92
C THR A 153 -11.91 -1.08 12.39
N GLU A 154 -11.69 -2.00 13.32
CA GLU A 154 -11.70 -1.72 14.76
C GLU A 154 -10.64 -0.68 15.14
N GLN A 155 -9.41 -0.83 14.64
CA GLN A 155 -8.36 0.17 14.88
C GLN A 155 -8.74 1.55 14.35
N LEU A 156 -9.35 1.63 13.16
CA LEU A 156 -9.81 2.91 12.60
C LEU A 156 -10.91 3.53 13.46
N GLN A 157 -11.91 2.76 13.85
CA GLN A 157 -13.03 3.25 14.66
C GLN A 157 -12.58 3.76 16.05
N ASN A 158 -11.45 3.29 16.56
CA ASN A 158 -10.87 3.75 17.83
C ASN A 158 -10.08 5.07 17.73
N ILE A 159 -9.81 5.58 16.52
CA ILE A 159 -9.01 6.79 16.30
C ILE A 159 -9.76 7.90 15.54
N ILE A 160 -11.03 7.69 15.22
CA ILE A 160 -11.91 8.64 14.51
C ILE A 160 -12.95 9.17 15.49
#